data_AF-A0A7G8BDM9-F1
#
_entry.id   AF-A0A7G8BDM9-F1
#
_cell.length_a   1.000
_cell.length_b   1.000
_cell.length_c   1.000
_cell.angle_alpha   90.00
_cell.angle_beta   90.00
_cell.angle_gamma   90.00
#
_symmetry.space_group_name_H-M   'P 1'
#
loop_
_entity.id
_entity.type
_entity.pdbx_description
1 polymer ?
#
loop_
_entity_poly.entity_id
_entity_poly.type
_entity_poly.pdbx_seq_one_letter_code
_entity_poly.pdbx_strand_id
1 'polypeptide(L)'
;MSLLNNYVKQWRDESRRLGAFSLLIELKRADFLLDIADHIFDIERRENLRKDAVKSYNTVVVVLAAESLSPTERSNVNRRLDSLRTRLQRLGIVIERNDDGELKAG
;
A
#
# COMPACT_ATOMS: atom_id res chain seq x y z
N MET A 1 -3.46 -28.25 -24.89
CA MET A 1 -3.96 -27.50 -23.71
C MET A 1 -5.42 -27.14 -23.95
N SER A 2 -6.30 -27.25 -22.96
CA SER A 2 -7.74 -26.95 -23.12
C SER A 2 -8.00 -25.43 -23.11
N LEU A 3 -9.09 -24.99 -23.73
CA LEU A 3 -9.55 -23.59 -23.70
C LEU A 3 -9.74 -23.09 -22.26
N LEU A 4 -10.23 -23.96 -21.36
CA LEU A 4 -10.40 -23.66 -19.93
C LEU A 4 -9.06 -23.28 -19.26
N ASN A 5 -7.97 -24.00 -19.57
CA ASN A 5 -6.65 -23.70 -19.00
C ASN A 5 -6.13 -22.33 -19.46
N ASN A 6 -6.45 -21.91 -20.68
CA ASN A 6 -6.08 -20.59 -21.17
C ASN A 6 -6.88 -19.47 -20.48
N TYR A 7 -8.19 -19.66 -20.28
CA TYR A 7 -9.04 -18.70 -19.56
C TYR A 7 -8.63 -18.54 -18.09
N VAL A 8 -8.40 -19.64 -17.38
CA VAL A 8 -7.96 -19.60 -15.97
C VAL A 8 -6.61 -18.89 -15.84
N LYS A 9 -5.69 -19.14 -16.78
CA LYS A 9 -4.40 -18.45 -16.83
C LYS A 9 -4.57 -16.94 -17.05
N GLN A 10 -5.35 -16.53 -18.06
CA GLN A 10 -5.61 -15.12 -18.34
C GLN A 10 -6.26 -14.40 -17.15
N TRP A 11 -7.23 -15.03 -16.48
CA TRP A 11 -7.93 -14.44 -15.34
C TRP A 11 -6.99 -14.25 -14.15
N ARG A 12 -6.11 -15.22 -13.89
CA ARG A 12 -5.08 -15.11 -12.86
C ARG A 12 -4.07 -14.01 -13.16
N ASP A 13 -3.62 -13.91 -14.41
CA ASP A 13 -2.66 -12.89 -14.83
C ASP A 13 -3.28 -11.48 -14.73
N GLU A 14 -4.55 -11.30 -15.11
CA GLU A 14 -5.24 -10.02 -14.96
C GLU A 14 -5.52 -9.68 -13.49
N SER A 15 -5.95 -10.65 -12.67
CA SER A 15 -6.13 -10.46 -11.23
C SER A 15 -4.82 -10.02 -10.55
N ARG A 16 -3.69 -10.63 -10.91
CA ARG A 16 -2.36 -10.20 -10.45
C ARG A 16 -2.06 -8.77 -10.86
N ARG A 17 -2.27 -8.42 -12.13
CA ARG A 17 -1.99 -7.09 -12.68
C ARG A 17 -2.82 -6.02 -11.97
N LEU A 18 -4.12 -6.29 -11.75
CA LEU A 18 -5.03 -5.40 -11.02
C LEU A 18 -4.64 -5.27 -9.55
N GLY A 19 -4.21 -6.37 -8.90
CA GLY A 19 -3.68 -6.35 -7.55
C GLY A 19 -2.44 -5.46 -7.42
N ALA A 20 -1.45 -5.65 -8.31
CA ALA A 20 -0.25 -4.81 -8.36
C ALA A 20 -0.59 -3.32 -8.55
N PHE A 21 -1.51 -3.03 -9.47
CA PHE A 21 -1.94 -1.67 -9.76
C PHE A 21 -2.66 -1.02 -8.57
N SER A 22 -3.54 -1.76 -7.90
CA SER A 22 -4.25 -1.30 -6.70
C SER A 22 -3.28 -0.91 -5.58
N LEU A 23 -2.28 -1.77 -5.30
CA LEU A 23 -1.25 -1.48 -4.30
C LEU A 23 -0.46 -0.21 -4.62
N LEU A 24 -0.12 0.02 -5.88
CA LEU A 24 0.58 1.23 -6.32
C LEU A 24 -0.27 2.49 -6.20
N ILE A 25 -1.59 2.39 -6.41
CA ILE A 25 -2.52 3.50 -6.19
C ILE A 25 -2.56 3.88 -4.71
N GLU A 26 -2.69 2.89 -3.81
CA GLU A 26 -2.73 3.17 -2.37
C GLU A 26 -1.43 3.81 -1.87
N LEU A 27 -0.27 3.37 -2.37
CA LEU A 27 1.01 4.04 -2.08
C LEU A 27 1.03 5.48 -2.59
N LYS A 28 0.56 5.73 -3.82
CA LYS A 28 0.51 7.07 -4.40
C LYS A 28 -0.47 7.98 -3.64
N ARG A 29 -1.59 7.43 -3.18
CA ARG A 29 -2.56 8.14 -2.35
C ARG A 29 -1.91 8.56 -1.03
N ALA A 30 -1.18 7.67 -0.36
CA ALA A 30 -0.48 7.99 0.87
C ALA A 30 0.54 9.13 0.67
N ASP A 31 1.36 9.06 -0.39
CA ASP A 31 2.28 10.15 -0.74
C ASP A 31 1.55 11.48 -0.95
N PHE A 32 0.45 11.48 -1.69
CA PHE A 32 -0.36 12.66 -1.95
C PHE A 32 -0.98 13.27 -0.69
N LEU A 33 -1.44 12.42 0.24
CA LEU A 33 -1.97 12.86 1.53
C LEU A 33 -0.88 13.55 2.37
N LEU A 34 0.34 13.01 2.37
CA LEU A 34 1.48 13.64 3.04
C LEU A 34 1.86 14.96 2.37
N ASP A 35 1.84 15.02 1.03
CA ASP A 35 2.08 16.26 0.30
C ASP A 35 1.08 17.35 0.70
N ILE A 36 -0.22 17.01 0.80
CA ILE A 36 -1.22 17.97 1.26
C ILE A 36 -0.98 18.35 2.73
N ALA A 37 -0.68 17.39 3.60
CA ALA A 37 -0.45 17.63 5.02
C ALA A 37 0.70 18.64 5.25
N ASP A 38 1.76 18.57 4.44
CA ASP A 38 2.90 19.48 4.49
C ASP A 38 2.52 20.94 4.15
N HIS A 39 1.41 21.17 3.45
CA HIS A 39 0.97 22.50 3.00
C HIS A 39 -0.24 23.06 3.77
N ILE A 40 -0.84 22.30 4.68
CA ILE A 40 -1.99 22.73 5.48
C ILE A 40 -1.54 23.32 6.82
N PHE A 41 -2.07 24.48 7.18
CA PHE A 41 -1.81 25.13 8.48
C PHE A 41 -2.66 24.58 9.62
N ASP A 42 -3.88 24.12 9.31
CA ASP A 42 -4.78 23.48 10.27
C ASP A 42 -4.14 22.20 10.84
N ILE A 43 -3.82 22.24 12.13
CA ILE A 43 -3.11 21.16 12.82
C ILE A 43 -3.94 19.89 12.85
N GLU A 44 -5.25 19.98 13.15
CA GLU A 44 -6.12 18.82 13.24
C GLU A 44 -6.23 18.15 11.86
N ARG A 45 -6.46 18.95 10.82
CA ARG A 45 -6.54 18.44 9.45
C ARG A 45 -5.23 17.84 8.98
N ARG A 46 -4.09 18.45 9.31
CA ARG A 46 -2.76 17.91 9.02
C ARG A 46 -2.57 16.54 9.67
N GLU A 47 -2.92 16.39 10.94
CA GLU A 47 -2.80 15.12 11.67
C GLU A 47 -3.75 14.05 11.11
N ASN A 48 -4.98 14.41 10.72
CA ASN A 48 -5.90 13.48 10.07
C ASN A 48 -5.37 12.98 8.72
N LEU A 49 -4.80 13.85 7.89
CA LEU A 49 -4.17 13.44 6.63
C LEU A 49 -2.97 12.52 6.84
N ARG A 50 -2.16 12.77 7.87
CA ARG A 50 -1.05 11.89 8.25
C ARG A 50 -1.55 10.52 8.68
N LYS A 51 -2.61 10.45 9.50
CA LYS A 51 -3.25 9.18 9.88
C LYS A 51 -3.79 8.42 8.67
N ASP A 52 -4.43 9.12 7.73
CA ASP A 52 -4.92 8.50 6.50
C ASP A 52 -3.77 7.96 5.63
N ALA A 53 -2.65 8.68 5.54
CA ALA A 53 -1.46 8.19 4.85
C ALA A 53 -0.89 6.92 5.48
N VAL A 54 -0.83 6.86 6.82
CA VAL A 54 -0.42 5.66 7.56
C VAL A 54 -1.38 4.50 7.31
N LYS A 55 -2.70 4.76 7.25
CA LYS A 55 -3.70 3.73 6.95
C LYS A 55 -3.52 3.14 5.55
N SER A 56 -3.27 3.98 4.53
CA SER A 56 -2.96 3.51 3.18
C SER A 56 -1.64 2.72 3.14
N TYR A 57 -0.59 3.17 3.85
CA TYR A 57 0.66 2.42 3.99
C TYR A 57 0.41 1.01 4.59
N ASN A 58 -0.29 0.94 5.72
CA ASN A 58 -0.57 -0.33 6.41
C ASN A 58 -1.43 -1.27 5.56
N THR A 59 -2.40 -0.72 4.80
CA THR A 59 -3.19 -1.50 3.85
C THR A 59 -2.30 -2.19 2.84
N VAL A 60 -1.33 -1.48 2.26
CA VAL A 60 -0.39 -2.06 1.29
C VAL A 60 0.48 -3.13 1.94
N VAL A 61 0.99 -2.91 3.16
CA VAL A 61 1.78 -3.91 3.88
C VAL A 61 1.01 -5.22 4.05
N VAL A 62 -0.25 -5.15 4.49
CA VAL A 62 -1.10 -6.33 4.70
C VAL A 62 -1.44 -7.02 3.38
N VAL A 63 -1.91 -6.27 2.38
CA VAL A 63 -2.36 -6.84 1.10
C VAL A 63 -1.19 -7.42 0.31
N LEU A 64 -0.01 -6.79 0.33
CA LEU A 64 1.18 -7.28 -0.37
C LEU A 64 1.65 -8.67 0.09
N ALA A 65 1.38 -9.04 1.34
CA ALA A 65 1.68 -10.38 1.87
C ALA A 65 0.77 -11.45 1.25
N ALA A 66 -0.50 -11.12 1.02
CA ALA A 66 -1.49 -12.02 0.42
C ALA A 66 -1.36 -12.09 -1.11
N GLU A 67 -0.80 -11.05 -1.76
CA GLU A 67 -0.88 -10.96 -3.22
C GLU A 67 0.15 -11.75 -4.01
N SER A 68 -0.32 -12.39 -5.08
CA SER A 68 0.48 -13.22 -5.98
C SER A 68 1.15 -12.39 -7.08
N LEU A 69 2.01 -11.43 -6.71
CA LEU A 69 2.75 -10.56 -7.62
C LEU A 69 3.94 -11.26 -8.30
N SER A 70 4.27 -10.84 -9.52
CA SER A 70 5.55 -11.22 -10.15
C SER A 70 6.74 -10.60 -9.39
N PRO A 71 7.97 -11.14 -9.54
CA PRO A 71 9.14 -10.59 -8.87
C PRO A 71 9.38 -9.10 -9.17
N THR A 72 9.16 -8.69 -10.43
CA THR A 72 9.32 -7.30 -10.86
C THR A 72 8.28 -6.38 -10.23
N GLU A 73 7.00 -6.79 -10.21
CA GLU A 73 5.92 -6.02 -9.57
C GLU A 73 6.16 -5.89 -8.06
N ARG A 74 6.50 -7.00 -7.39
CA ARG A 74 6.81 -7.03 -5.96
C ARG A 74 7.97 -6.10 -5.63
N SER A 75 9.06 -6.14 -6.41
CA SER A 75 10.21 -5.25 -6.23
C SER A 75 9.81 -3.77 -6.37
N ASN A 76 8.99 -3.43 -7.38
CA ASN A 76 8.54 -2.05 -7.56
C ASN A 76 7.64 -1.55 -6.43
N VAL A 77 6.72 -2.40 -5.95
CA VAL A 77 5.86 -2.08 -4.79
C VAL A 77 6.70 -1.91 -3.53
N ASN A 78 7.61 -2.85 -3.23
CA ASN A 78 8.52 -2.77 -2.07
C ASN A 78 9.35 -1.48 -2.08
N ARG A 79 9.96 -1.12 -3.22
CA ARG A 79 10.75 0.11 -3.34
C ARG A 79 9.95 1.36 -2.97
N ARG A 80 8.69 1.45 -3.40
CA ARG A 80 7.81 2.58 -3.08
C ARG A 80 7.37 2.54 -1.62
N LEU A 81 7.08 1.36 -1.10
CA LEU A 81 6.74 1.14 0.29
C LEU A 81 7.90 1.57 1.23
N ASP A 82 9.14 1.25 0.87
CA ASP A 82 10.34 1.67 1.63
C ASP A 82 10.57 3.18 1.57
N SER A 83 10.33 3.79 0.41
CA SER A 83 10.39 5.26 0.25
C SER A 83 9.36 5.95 1.14
N LEU A 84 8.11 5.48 1.12
CA LEU A 84 7.02 6.02 1.94
C LEU A 84 7.30 5.80 3.44
N ARG A 85 7.79 4.62 3.83
CA ARG A 85 8.24 4.34 5.21
C ARG A 85 9.29 5.35 5.67
N THR A 86 10.31 5.60 4.85
CA THR A 86 11.37 6.56 5.15
C THR A 86 10.80 7.97 5.32
N ARG A 87 9.84 8.36 4.48
CA ARG A 87 9.18 9.66 4.59
C ARG A 87 8.38 9.79 5.89
N LEU A 88 7.57 8.79 6.23
CA LEU A 88 6.81 8.75 7.49
C LEU A 88 7.73 8.85 8.71
N GLN A 89 8.85 8.11 8.72
CA GLN A 89 9.85 8.18 9.78
C GLN A 89 10.48 9.59 9.92
N ARG A 90 10.79 10.26 8.80
CA ARG A 90 11.32 11.64 8.82
C ARG A 90 10.32 12.65 9.37
N LEU A 91 9.02 12.40 9.19
CA LEU A 91 7.94 13.20 9.75
C LEU A 91 7.69 12.90 11.25
N GLY A 92 8.47 12.00 11.87
CA GLY A 92 8.29 11.59 13.26
C GLY A 92 7.07 10.69 13.49
N ILE A 93 6.47 10.16 12.42
CA ILE A 93 5.30 9.30 12.50
C ILE A 93 5.78 7.88 12.81
N VAL A 94 5.42 7.38 13.99
CA VAL A 94 5.72 6.01 14.40
C VAL A 94 4.78 5.06 13.66
N ILE A 95 5.36 4.18 12.86
CA ILE A 95 4.64 3.07 12.23
C ILE A 95 4.65 1.93 13.24
N GLU A 96 3.57 1.78 14.00
CA GLU A 96 3.37 0.60 14.84
C GLU A 96 3.26 -0.62 13.93
N ARG A 97 4.22 -1.53 14.06
CA ARG A 97 4.02 -2.89 13.54
C ARG A 97 3.16 -3.58 14.59
N ASN A 98 1.94 -3.95 14.20
CA ASN A 98 1.20 -4.90 15.01
C ASN A 98 2.00 -6.20 14.98
N ASP A 99 2.64 -6.52 16.11
CA ASP A 99 3.50 -7.70 16.28
C ASP A 99 2.73 -9.03 16.16
N ASP A 100 1.41 -8.98 15.99
CA ASP A 100 0.55 -10.15 16.12
C ASP A 100 0.11 -10.76 14.78
N GLY A 101 0.32 -10.10 13.64
CA GLY A 101 -0.14 -10.64 12.34
C GLY A 101 -1.65 -10.92 12.25
N GLU A 102 -2.45 -10.49 13.24
CA GLU A 102 -3.88 -10.76 13.34
C GLU A 102 -4.69 -9.45 13.27
N LEU A 103 -5.72 -9.49 12.43
CA LEU A 103 -6.76 -8.47 12.35
C LEU A 103 -7.66 -8.58 13.58
N LYS A 104 -7.77 -7.51 14.37
CA LYS A 104 -8.95 -7.31 15.22
C LYS A 104 -9.91 -6.37 14.52
N ALA A 105 -11.08 -6.91 14.17
CA ALA A 105 -12.25 -6.11 13.82
C ALA A 105 -12.70 -5.36 15.08
N GLY A 106 -12.75 -4.04 15.00
CA GLY A 106 -13.37 -3.14 15.96
C GLY A 106 -14.15 -2.09 15.18
#